data_AF-A0A2T2URP5-F1
#
_entry.id   AF-A0A2T2URP5-F1
#
_cell.length_a   1.000
_cell.length_b   1.000
_cell.length_c   1.000
_cell.angle_alpha   90.00
_cell.angle_beta   90.00
_cell.angle_gamma   90.00
#
_symmetry.space_group_name_H-M   'P 1'
#
loop_
_entity.id
_entity.type
_entity.pdbx_description
1 polymer ?
#
loop_
_entity_poly.entity_id
_entity_poly.type
_entity_poly.pdbx_seq_one_letter_code
_entity_poly.pdbx_strand_id
1 'polypeptide(L)'
;MTPDLLLRGGTLIHPDAGTTETADTLIRDGTIRRIGDDLTPEVEVPEYDASDKLISPGWMDMHVHLREPGFEHKETIATGAAAAAAGGFTDVACMPNTAPPIHTRDVVEFVTDRAADTPVTVHPIACVSKERDGEELAELADLADGGAVAFSDDGAPVHDAGLMRRALEYSTMLDRPIINHMEVPALNPGGHMHEGEVSARIGIDGIPGAADDVMIARDVELAAFTGGHVHVAHISTARGVELVRQAKARDLPVTAEVCTHHVTLIDAAVEDSGFDTHTKMHPPLRSPEDVKAVKEGLADGTIDALCTDHAPHAAFEKEVEFTAAPFGITGLGTAWGLIGRELIEPGILSVEEAVQALTTAPRRILRLDAPTLAEGEPASLTVFDASTRWTYTEDHVRSKSRNTPFLGDELVGRPWAIYNDGRFVPHGDAAL
;
A
#
# COMPACT_ATOMS: atom_id res chain seq x y z
N MET A 1 -20.92 13.26 -14.03
CA MET A 1 -22.25 12.82 -13.57
C MET A 1 -22.01 11.57 -12.76
N THR A 2 -22.58 11.49 -11.56
CA THR A 2 -22.47 10.31 -10.70
C THR A 2 -23.18 9.13 -11.37
N PRO A 3 -22.49 8.02 -11.69
CA PRO A 3 -23.10 6.92 -12.39
C PRO A 3 -24.01 6.15 -11.45
N ASP A 4 -25.19 5.87 -11.96
CA ASP A 4 -26.16 4.98 -11.35
C ASP A 4 -26.05 3.64 -12.03
N LEU A 5 -26.02 2.55 -11.28
CA LEU A 5 -25.84 1.23 -11.85
C LEU A 5 -26.41 0.14 -10.96
N LEU A 6 -26.58 -1.04 -11.53
CA LEU A 6 -26.99 -2.25 -10.85
C LEU A 6 -25.94 -3.35 -11.07
N LEU A 7 -25.33 -3.83 -9.98
CA LEU A 7 -24.49 -5.03 -10.00
C LEU A 7 -25.40 -6.24 -9.73
N ARG A 8 -25.41 -7.23 -10.63
CA ARG A 8 -26.27 -8.42 -10.55
C ARG A 8 -25.53 -9.60 -9.92
N GLY A 9 -26.10 -10.20 -8.87
CA GLY A 9 -25.67 -11.51 -8.34
C GLY A 9 -24.28 -11.57 -7.71
N GLY A 10 -23.66 -10.44 -7.34
CA GLY A 10 -22.33 -10.43 -6.73
C GLY A 10 -22.31 -11.07 -5.34
N THR A 11 -21.17 -11.65 -4.96
CA THR A 11 -20.94 -12.11 -3.57
C THR A 11 -20.31 -10.99 -2.76
N LEU A 12 -21.09 -10.35 -1.90
CA LEU A 12 -20.66 -9.30 -0.99
C LEU A 12 -19.85 -9.89 0.16
N ILE A 13 -18.67 -9.33 0.41
CA ILE A 13 -17.77 -9.68 1.50
C ILE A 13 -17.83 -8.57 2.55
N HIS A 14 -18.19 -8.97 3.77
CA HIS A 14 -18.20 -8.10 4.95
C HIS A 14 -17.02 -8.48 5.86
N PRO A 15 -15.81 -7.93 5.64
CA PRO A 15 -14.57 -8.44 6.24
C PRO A 15 -14.59 -8.43 7.76
N ASP A 16 -15.11 -7.36 8.39
CA ASP A 16 -15.13 -7.25 9.85
C ASP A 16 -16.23 -8.10 10.51
N ALA A 17 -17.29 -8.44 9.78
CA ALA A 17 -18.33 -9.35 10.25
C ALA A 17 -17.96 -10.82 10.01
N GLY A 18 -17.01 -11.10 9.11
CA GLY A 18 -16.66 -12.45 8.69
C GLY A 18 -17.79 -13.17 7.96
N THR A 19 -18.66 -12.42 7.28
CA THR A 19 -19.85 -12.94 6.59
C THR A 19 -19.84 -12.60 5.11
N THR A 20 -20.46 -13.47 4.32
CA THR A 20 -20.70 -13.25 2.89
C THR A 20 -22.17 -13.44 2.56
N GLU A 21 -22.65 -12.72 1.56
CA GLU A 21 -24.00 -12.90 1.00
C GLU A 21 -23.99 -12.66 -0.50
N THR A 22 -24.83 -13.36 -1.25
CA THR A 22 -25.03 -13.12 -2.69
C THR A 22 -26.24 -12.24 -2.87
N ALA A 23 -26.10 -11.10 -3.56
CA ALA A 23 -27.21 -10.19 -3.81
C ALA A 23 -26.94 -9.28 -5.02
N ASP A 24 -28.01 -8.70 -5.56
CA ASP A 24 -27.92 -7.55 -6.43
C ASP A 24 -27.64 -6.29 -5.60
N THR A 25 -26.84 -5.37 -6.13
CA THR A 25 -26.49 -4.08 -5.48
C THR A 25 -26.84 -2.91 -6.40
N LEU A 26 -27.85 -2.14 -6.02
CA LEU A 26 -28.29 -0.94 -6.74
C LEU A 26 -27.60 0.30 -6.17
N ILE A 27 -26.85 1.03 -7.00
CA ILE A 27 -26.21 2.29 -6.65
C ILE A 27 -26.95 3.44 -7.32
N ARG A 28 -27.30 4.46 -6.53
CA ARG A 28 -27.98 5.67 -6.97
C ARG A 28 -27.35 6.88 -6.32
N ASP A 29 -27.02 7.89 -7.12
CA ASP A 29 -26.53 9.18 -6.64
C ASP A 29 -25.34 9.04 -5.66
N GLY A 30 -24.47 8.06 -5.95
CA GLY A 30 -23.26 7.78 -5.15
C GLY A 30 -23.49 6.97 -3.88
N THR A 31 -24.71 6.49 -3.65
CA THR A 31 -25.11 5.76 -2.43
C THR A 31 -25.58 4.36 -2.78
N ILE A 32 -25.28 3.37 -1.93
CA ILE A 32 -25.86 2.03 -2.02
C ILE A 32 -27.34 2.14 -1.67
N ARG A 33 -28.22 2.05 -2.66
CA ARG A 33 -29.64 2.31 -2.49
C ARG A 33 -30.41 1.09 -2.00
N ARG A 34 -30.07 -0.08 -2.54
CA ARG A 34 -30.69 -1.37 -2.21
C ARG A 34 -29.68 -2.51 -2.35
N ILE A 35 -29.78 -3.48 -1.45
CA ILE A 35 -29.12 -4.78 -1.54
C ILE A 35 -30.21 -5.85 -1.40
N GLY A 36 -30.28 -6.80 -2.33
CA GLY A 36 -31.23 -7.90 -2.24
C GLY A 36 -31.33 -8.75 -3.51
N ASP A 37 -32.25 -9.70 -3.52
CA ASP A 37 -32.46 -10.62 -4.65
C ASP A 37 -33.33 -10.00 -5.75
N ASP A 38 -33.02 -10.32 -7.01
CA ASP A 38 -33.82 -10.00 -8.21
C ASP A 38 -34.29 -8.53 -8.27
N LEU A 39 -33.37 -7.58 -8.00
CA LEU A 39 -33.74 -6.17 -7.91
C LEU A 39 -34.22 -5.64 -9.26
N THR A 40 -35.35 -4.92 -9.25
CA THR A 40 -35.83 -4.20 -10.44
C THR A 40 -35.71 -2.71 -10.18
N PRO A 41 -34.81 -1.98 -10.88
CA PRO A 41 -34.61 -0.57 -10.61
C PRO A 41 -35.83 0.24 -11.06
N GLU A 42 -36.20 1.27 -10.27
CA GLU A 42 -37.36 2.14 -10.57
C GLU A 42 -37.18 2.96 -11.86
N VAL A 43 -35.92 3.20 -12.23
CA VAL A 43 -35.48 3.89 -13.45
C VAL A 43 -34.43 3.02 -14.11
N GLU A 44 -34.44 2.92 -15.44
CA GLU A 44 -33.44 2.16 -16.20
C GLU A 44 -32.03 2.70 -15.90
N VAL A 45 -31.15 1.80 -15.45
CA VAL A 45 -29.73 2.06 -15.16
C VAL A 45 -28.89 0.99 -15.86
N PRO A 46 -27.63 1.29 -16.23
CA PRO A 46 -26.67 0.27 -16.65
C PRO A 46 -26.62 -0.91 -15.66
N GLU A 47 -26.74 -2.12 -16.19
CA GLU A 47 -26.63 -3.35 -15.42
C GLU A 47 -25.32 -4.06 -15.75
N TYR A 48 -24.68 -4.61 -14.73
CA TYR A 48 -23.43 -5.36 -14.86
C TYR A 48 -23.58 -6.72 -14.19
N ASP A 49 -23.21 -7.78 -14.90
CA ASP A 49 -23.20 -9.15 -14.36
C ASP A 49 -22.00 -9.34 -13.42
N ALA A 50 -22.29 -9.52 -12.14
CA ALA A 50 -21.31 -9.80 -11.08
C ALA A 50 -21.48 -11.22 -10.51
N SER A 51 -22.23 -12.11 -11.17
CA SER A 51 -22.63 -13.42 -10.62
C SER A 51 -21.45 -14.33 -10.24
N ASP A 52 -20.31 -14.17 -10.89
CA ASP A 52 -19.06 -14.89 -10.64
C ASP A 52 -17.98 -14.00 -9.96
N LYS A 53 -18.39 -12.84 -9.44
CA LYS A 53 -17.51 -11.85 -8.82
C LYS A 53 -17.77 -11.71 -7.33
N LEU A 54 -16.73 -11.23 -6.67
CA LEU A 54 -16.71 -10.81 -5.28
C LEU A 54 -16.82 -9.28 -5.23
N ILE A 55 -17.50 -8.77 -4.21
CA ILE A 55 -17.65 -7.33 -3.97
C ILE A 55 -17.24 -7.06 -2.52
N SER A 56 -16.26 -6.18 -2.30
CA SER A 56 -15.85 -5.75 -0.96
C SER A 56 -15.95 -4.23 -0.80
N PRO A 57 -15.88 -3.71 0.43
CA PRO A 57 -15.47 -2.32 0.64
C PRO A 57 -14.24 -1.97 -0.20
N GLY A 58 -14.18 -0.71 -0.64
CA GLY A 58 -13.10 -0.21 -1.48
C GLY A 58 -11.72 -0.40 -0.86
N TRP A 59 -10.76 -0.92 -1.61
CA TRP A 59 -9.42 -1.18 -1.10
C TRP A 59 -8.62 0.11 -0.89
N MET A 60 -7.75 0.10 0.11
CA MET A 60 -6.80 1.16 0.42
C MET A 60 -5.37 0.63 0.37
N ASP A 61 -4.51 1.34 -0.36
CA ASP A 61 -3.07 1.19 -0.21
C ASP A 61 -2.52 2.29 0.69
N MET A 62 -2.01 1.95 1.87
CA MET A 62 -1.50 2.95 2.81
C MET A 62 -0.08 3.44 2.50
N HIS A 63 0.57 2.94 1.45
CA HIS A 63 1.95 3.30 1.13
C HIS A 63 2.18 3.41 -0.38
N VAL A 64 2.06 4.64 -0.92
CA VAL A 64 2.37 4.92 -2.33
C VAL A 64 3.21 6.18 -2.53
N HIS A 65 3.96 6.25 -3.63
CA HIS A 65 4.68 7.45 -4.07
C HIS A 65 4.08 8.00 -5.37
N LEU A 66 3.33 9.10 -5.27
CA LEU A 66 2.70 9.75 -6.44
C LEU A 66 3.61 10.74 -7.16
N ARG A 67 4.78 11.06 -6.58
CA ARG A 67 5.87 11.87 -7.15
C ARG A 67 5.54 13.34 -7.48
N GLU A 68 4.27 13.72 -7.58
CA GLU A 68 3.81 15.11 -7.69
C GLU A 68 3.51 15.67 -6.29
N PRO A 69 4.05 16.85 -5.93
CA PRO A 69 4.80 17.79 -6.79
C PRO A 69 6.30 17.48 -6.96
N GLY A 70 6.88 17.96 -8.07
CA GLY A 70 8.32 18.10 -8.29
C GLY A 70 8.99 16.98 -9.08
N PHE A 71 8.44 15.77 -9.06
CA PHE A 71 8.96 14.63 -9.82
C PHE A 71 7.95 14.09 -10.82
N GLU A 72 7.18 14.98 -11.46
CA GLU A 72 6.06 14.65 -12.35
C GLU A 72 6.48 13.78 -13.54
N HIS A 73 7.76 13.81 -13.93
CA HIS A 73 8.31 12.97 -14.98
C HIS A 73 8.30 11.47 -14.62
N LYS A 74 8.32 11.11 -13.33
CA LYS A 74 8.21 9.74 -12.82
C LYS A 74 6.75 9.30 -12.72
N GLU A 75 5.91 10.11 -12.09
CA GLU A 75 4.48 9.89 -11.91
C GLU A 75 3.75 11.20 -11.59
N THR A 76 2.45 11.28 -11.84
CA THR A 76 1.59 12.38 -11.37
C THR A 76 0.47 11.82 -10.49
N ILE A 77 -0.17 12.68 -9.67
CA ILE A 77 -1.33 12.26 -8.86
C ILE A 77 -2.41 11.65 -9.74
N ALA A 78 -2.66 12.23 -10.92
CA ALA A 78 -3.65 11.71 -11.86
C ALA A 78 -3.29 10.32 -12.43
N THR A 79 -2.03 10.09 -12.83
CA THR A 79 -1.63 8.79 -13.41
C THR A 79 -1.45 7.72 -12.34
N GLY A 80 -0.96 8.08 -11.15
CA GLY A 80 -0.91 7.19 -9.99
C GLY A 80 -2.32 6.80 -9.52
N ALA A 81 -3.28 7.75 -9.46
CA ALA A 81 -4.68 7.44 -9.17
C ALA A 81 -5.31 6.53 -10.24
N ALA A 82 -4.98 6.71 -11.51
CA ALA A 82 -5.41 5.80 -12.57
C ALA A 82 -4.80 4.39 -12.41
N ALA A 83 -3.55 4.28 -11.96
CA ALA A 83 -2.91 3.00 -11.63
C ALA A 83 -3.55 2.33 -10.41
N ALA A 84 -3.85 3.10 -9.36
CA ALA A 84 -4.54 2.64 -8.16
C ALA A 84 -5.93 2.11 -8.52
N ALA A 85 -6.71 2.89 -9.26
CA ALA A 85 -8.03 2.47 -9.73
C ALA A 85 -7.95 1.16 -10.51
N ALA A 86 -7.03 1.05 -11.48
CA ALA A 86 -6.83 -0.17 -12.26
C ALA A 86 -6.36 -1.38 -11.43
N GLY A 87 -5.71 -1.13 -10.29
CA GLY A 87 -5.32 -2.13 -9.29
C GLY A 87 -6.44 -2.54 -8.33
N GLY A 88 -7.62 -1.91 -8.42
CA GLY A 88 -8.76 -2.16 -7.53
C GLY A 88 -8.81 -1.28 -6.28
N PHE A 89 -7.95 -0.27 -6.16
CA PHE A 89 -7.90 0.62 -5.01
C PHE A 89 -8.84 1.82 -5.18
N THR A 90 -9.62 2.12 -4.15
CA THR A 90 -10.45 3.33 -4.04
C THR A 90 -9.74 4.43 -3.29
N ASP A 91 -8.79 4.08 -2.43
CA ASP A 91 -8.04 5.01 -1.61
C ASP A 91 -6.55 4.69 -1.65
N VAL A 92 -5.71 5.72 -1.55
CA VAL A 92 -4.28 5.56 -1.34
C VAL A 92 -3.77 6.58 -0.33
N ALA A 93 -2.72 6.26 0.44
CA ALA A 93 -2.00 7.24 1.24
C ALA A 93 -0.61 7.51 0.66
N CYS A 94 -0.33 8.77 0.32
CA CYS A 94 0.89 9.13 -0.40
C CYS A 94 2.00 9.61 0.53
N MET A 95 3.20 9.07 0.33
CA MET A 95 4.40 9.38 1.12
C MET A 95 4.97 10.78 0.83
N PRO A 96 5.65 11.39 1.81
CA PRO A 96 5.99 12.82 1.77
C PRO A 96 7.26 13.19 0.99
N ASN A 97 7.89 12.25 0.29
CA ASN A 97 9.17 12.44 -0.41
C ASN A 97 9.07 13.10 -1.79
N THR A 98 8.27 14.16 -1.87
CA THR A 98 8.09 15.02 -3.05
C THR A 98 9.07 16.21 -3.02
N ALA A 99 8.97 17.10 -4.02
CA ALA A 99 9.71 18.35 -4.05
C ALA A 99 8.77 19.54 -4.37
N PRO A 100 8.44 20.41 -3.39
CA PRO A 100 8.85 20.35 -1.98
C PRO A 100 8.32 19.09 -1.28
N PRO A 101 8.99 18.61 -0.21
CA PRO A 101 8.46 17.53 0.63
C PRO A 101 7.15 17.99 1.30
N ILE A 102 6.30 17.06 1.72
CA ILE A 102 5.00 17.38 2.35
C ILE A 102 5.19 17.78 3.82
N HIS A 103 5.92 18.87 4.07
CA HIS A 103 6.30 19.35 5.42
C HIS A 103 5.59 20.63 5.86
N THR A 104 4.74 21.21 5.01
CA THR A 104 3.92 22.38 5.30
C THR A 104 2.47 22.15 4.89
N ARG A 105 1.54 22.83 5.57
CA ARG A 105 0.10 22.68 5.35
C ARG A 105 -0.34 22.95 3.91
N ASP A 106 0.25 23.94 3.25
CA ASP A 106 -0.09 24.27 1.86
C ASP A 106 0.25 23.13 0.89
N VAL A 107 1.30 22.35 1.17
CA VAL A 107 1.65 21.17 0.37
C VAL A 107 0.72 19.99 0.67
N VAL A 108 0.30 19.83 1.94
CA VAL A 108 -0.73 18.84 2.33
C VAL A 108 -2.04 19.11 1.58
N GLU A 109 -2.54 20.35 1.66
CA GLU A 109 -3.78 20.78 1.01
C GLU A 109 -3.67 20.68 -0.53
N PHE A 110 -2.51 21.01 -1.10
CA PHE A 110 -2.25 20.86 -2.54
C PHE A 110 -2.49 19.42 -3.01
N VAL A 111 -2.00 18.41 -2.28
CA VAL A 111 -2.16 17.01 -2.67
C VAL A 111 -3.65 16.62 -2.71
N THR A 112 -4.39 16.95 -1.66
CA THR A 112 -5.83 16.66 -1.59
C THR A 112 -6.61 17.37 -2.68
N ASP A 113 -6.37 18.67 -2.88
CA ASP A 113 -7.01 19.47 -3.93
C ASP A 113 -6.70 18.94 -5.32
N ARG A 114 -5.45 18.51 -5.54
CA ARG A 114 -4.99 17.97 -6.82
C ARG A 114 -5.62 16.61 -7.13
N ALA A 115 -5.95 15.83 -6.10
CA ALA A 115 -6.57 14.52 -6.22
C ALA A 115 -8.10 14.54 -6.36
N ALA A 116 -8.77 15.67 -6.05
CA ALA A 116 -10.23 15.78 -5.98
C ALA A 116 -10.98 15.32 -7.26
N ASP A 117 -10.33 15.48 -8.41
CA ASP A 117 -10.90 15.10 -9.71
C ASP A 117 -10.60 13.65 -10.15
N THR A 118 -9.91 12.87 -9.33
CA THR A 118 -9.51 11.49 -9.66
C THR A 118 -10.50 10.46 -9.11
N PRO A 119 -10.57 9.24 -9.66
CA PRO A 119 -11.45 8.18 -9.15
C PRO A 119 -10.99 7.56 -7.83
N VAL A 120 -9.85 8.00 -7.27
CA VAL A 120 -9.22 7.46 -6.08
C VAL A 120 -9.00 8.58 -5.07
N THR A 121 -9.41 8.36 -3.84
CA THR A 121 -9.19 9.33 -2.75
C THR A 121 -7.74 9.25 -2.30
N VAL A 122 -7.02 10.38 -2.28
CA VAL A 122 -5.61 10.45 -1.87
C VAL A 122 -5.49 11.09 -0.50
N HIS A 123 -4.92 10.34 0.44
CA HIS A 123 -4.68 10.74 1.82
C HIS A 123 -3.21 11.14 2.01
N PRO A 124 -2.88 12.41 2.27
CA PRO A 124 -1.48 12.83 2.43
C PRO A 124 -0.90 12.31 3.75
N ILE A 125 0.29 11.71 3.67
CA ILE A 125 1.19 11.50 4.82
C ILE A 125 2.19 12.66 4.79
N ALA A 126 2.37 13.33 5.93
CA ALA A 126 3.23 14.52 6.02
C ALA A 126 4.57 14.22 6.71
N CYS A 127 5.56 15.09 6.55
CA CYS A 127 6.88 14.91 7.15
C CYS A 127 6.84 14.89 8.68
N VAL A 128 7.71 14.09 9.29
CA VAL A 128 8.05 14.22 10.71
C VAL A 128 8.94 15.44 10.90
N SER A 129 9.91 15.65 10.00
CA SER A 129 10.88 16.74 10.09
C SER A 129 10.64 17.86 9.06
N LYS A 130 11.14 19.06 9.37
CA LYS A 130 11.16 20.18 8.43
C LYS A 130 12.02 19.79 7.24
N GLU A 131 11.51 20.00 6.02
CA GLU A 131 12.21 19.73 4.77
C GLU A 131 12.62 18.25 4.58
N ARG A 132 12.14 17.35 5.45
CA ARG A 132 12.51 15.93 5.50
C ARG A 132 14.02 15.71 5.77
N ASP A 133 14.65 16.63 6.50
CA ASP A 133 16.08 16.61 6.85
C ASP A 133 16.48 15.72 8.05
N GLY A 134 15.52 15.28 8.86
CA GLY A 134 15.75 14.56 10.11
C GLY A 134 16.37 15.38 11.25
N GLU A 135 16.36 16.71 11.22
CA GLU A 135 17.00 17.57 12.22
C GLU A 135 16.00 18.21 13.20
N GLU A 136 14.93 18.82 12.68
CA GLU A 136 13.92 19.56 13.45
C GLU A 136 12.50 19.07 13.13
N LEU A 137 11.62 18.94 14.13
CA LEU A 137 10.22 18.56 13.90
C LEU A 137 9.52 19.57 12.99
N ALA A 138 8.73 19.06 12.05
CA ALA A 138 7.75 19.86 11.33
C ALA A 138 6.60 20.31 12.26
N GLU A 139 5.77 21.23 11.79
CA GLU A 139 4.61 21.76 12.55
C GLU A 139 3.46 20.73 12.51
N LEU A 140 3.62 19.58 13.19
CA LEU A 140 2.75 18.40 13.08
C LEU A 140 1.26 18.69 13.28
N ALA A 141 0.93 19.60 14.19
CA ALA A 141 -0.46 20.00 14.43
C ALA A 141 -1.08 20.73 13.22
N ASP A 142 -0.34 21.64 12.58
CA ASP A 142 -0.80 22.36 11.39
C ASP A 142 -0.90 21.42 10.18
N LEU A 143 -0.02 20.42 10.09
CA LEU A 143 -0.07 19.37 9.08
C LEU A 143 -1.32 18.48 9.24
N ALA A 144 -1.63 18.07 10.48
CA ALA A 144 -2.84 17.32 10.77
C ALA A 144 -4.11 18.14 10.45
N ASP A 145 -4.14 19.43 10.80
CA ASP A 145 -5.24 20.35 10.46
C ASP A 145 -5.39 20.59 8.95
N GLY A 146 -4.32 20.38 8.18
CA GLY A 146 -4.32 20.38 6.72
C GLY A 146 -4.84 19.09 6.08
N GLY A 147 -5.04 18.02 6.86
CA GLY A 147 -5.55 16.73 6.38
C GLY A 147 -4.53 15.59 6.40
N ALA A 148 -3.34 15.77 6.99
CA ALA A 148 -2.37 14.68 7.10
C ALA A 148 -2.90 13.53 7.98
N VAL A 149 -2.85 12.30 7.45
CA VAL A 149 -3.40 11.10 8.12
C VAL A 149 -2.36 10.34 8.96
N ALA A 150 -1.08 10.64 8.76
CA ALA A 150 0.06 10.11 9.50
C ALA A 150 1.28 11.02 9.28
N PHE A 151 2.36 10.75 10.03
CA PHE A 151 3.64 11.41 9.81
C PHE A 151 4.75 10.41 9.46
N SER A 152 5.62 10.77 8.53
CA SER A 152 6.74 9.94 8.06
C SER A 152 7.82 10.80 7.43
N ASP A 153 9.10 10.42 7.51
CA ASP A 153 10.16 11.03 6.67
C ASP A 153 10.53 10.13 5.48
N ASP A 154 9.66 9.16 5.17
CA ASP A 154 9.88 8.07 4.22
C ASP A 154 10.58 8.47 2.91
N GLY A 155 11.35 7.54 2.35
CA GLY A 155 12.52 7.79 1.51
C GLY A 155 13.77 8.16 2.31
N ALA A 156 13.64 8.40 3.61
CA ALA A 156 14.70 8.41 4.61
C ALA A 156 14.13 7.94 5.96
N PRO A 157 14.94 7.33 6.84
CA PRO A 157 14.51 7.01 8.20
C PRO A 157 14.49 8.25 9.10
N VAL A 158 13.56 8.29 10.07
CA VAL A 158 13.66 9.19 11.24
C VAL A 158 14.78 8.66 12.15
N HIS A 159 16.03 8.92 11.78
CA HIS A 159 17.21 8.25 12.36
C HIS A 159 17.61 8.78 13.75
N ASP A 160 17.31 10.05 14.08
CA ASP A 160 17.59 10.60 15.39
C ASP A 160 16.56 10.14 16.42
N ALA A 161 17.02 9.44 17.47
CA ALA A 161 16.15 8.91 18.51
C ALA A 161 15.45 10.02 19.32
N GLY A 162 16.08 11.19 19.45
CA GLY A 162 15.50 12.33 20.15
C GLY A 162 14.38 13.00 19.35
N LEU A 163 14.53 13.10 18.03
CA LEU A 163 13.50 13.54 17.10
C LEU A 163 12.33 12.55 17.09
N MET A 164 12.59 11.26 16.90
CA MET A 164 11.56 10.21 16.89
C MET A 164 10.76 10.19 18.21
N ARG A 165 11.45 10.27 19.36
CA ARG A 165 10.79 10.37 20.66
C ARG A 165 9.83 11.56 20.72
N ARG A 166 10.29 12.76 20.34
CA ARG A 166 9.46 13.97 20.36
C ARG A 166 8.29 13.82 19.38
N ALA A 167 8.53 13.30 18.18
CA ALA A 167 7.49 13.02 17.19
C ALA A 167 6.38 12.14 17.78
N LEU A 168 6.74 11.04 18.45
CA LEU A 168 5.78 10.16 19.13
C LEU A 168 5.04 10.86 20.28
N GLU A 169 5.71 11.68 21.08
CA GLU A 169 5.06 12.47 22.14
C GLU A 169 3.99 13.41 21.53
N TYR A 170 4.27 14.09 20.42
CA TYR A 170 3.28 14.94 19.73
C TYR A 170 2.20 14.13 19.03
N SER A 171 2.54 13.01 18.40
CA SER A 171 1.60 12.20 17.62
C SER A 171 0.48 11.62 18.49
N THR A 172 0.76 11.33 19.77
CA THR A 172 -0.28 10.94 20.75
C THR A 172 -1.35 12.02 20.95
N MET A 173 -0.96 13.30 20.95
CA MET A 173 -1.89 14.42 21.13
C MET A 173 -2.78 14.63 19.89
N LEU A 174 -2.28 14.20 18.73
CA LEU A 174 -2.95 14.36 17.44
C LEU A 174 -3.74 13.11 17.03
N ASP A 175 -3.62 12.01 17.77
CA ASP A 175 -4.10 10.67 17.40
C ASP A 175 -3.71 10.29 15.96
N ARG A 176 -2.42 10.45 15.64
CA ARG A 176 -1.85 10.05 14.35
C ARG A 176 -0.65 9.12 14.56
N PRO A 177 -0.49 8.07 13.74
CA PRO A 177 0.67 7.20 13.83
C PRO A 177 1.91 7.90 13.24
N ILE A 178 3.09 7.50 13.72
CA ILE A 178 4.35 7.73 13.02
C ILE A 178 4.66 6.47 12.19
N ILE A 179 4.72 6.62 10.88
CA ILE A 179 5.21 5.59 9.97
C ILE A 179 6.70 5.85 9.79
N ASN A 180 7.54 4.84 10.01
CA ASN A 180 8.98 5.00 9.84
C ASN A 180 9.54 3.98 8.85
N HIS A 181 10.36 4.48 7.92
CA HIS A 181 11.21 3.68 7.07
C HIS A 181 12.32 3.07 7.93
N MET A 182 12.33 1.75 8.08
CA MET A 182 13.20 1.07 9.03
C MET A 182 14.59 0.83 8.48
N GLU A 183 15.50 1.77 8.74
CA GLU A 183 16.88 1.65 8.33
C GLU A 183 17.81 2.41 9.28
N VAL A 184 18.88 1.77 9.74
CA VAL A 184 20.04 2.46 10.32
C VAL A 184 21.05 2.75 9.19
N PRO A 185 21.17 4.00 8.69
CA PRO A 185 21.98 4.29 7.49
C PRO A 185 23.46 3.93 7.66
N ALA A 186 23.99 4.00 8.88
CA ALA A 186 25.37 3.65 9.18
C ALA A 186 25.70 2.15 9.00
N LEU A 187 24.69 1.28 8.98
CA LEU A 187 24.82 -0.16 8.68
C LEU A 187 24.63 -0.46 7.18
N ASN A 188 24.26 0.55 6.39
CA ASN A 188 23.99 0.44 4.97
C ASN A 188 24.55 1.62 4.12
N PRO A 189 25.82 2.05 4.26
CA PRO A 189 26.30 3.24 3.55
C PRO A 189 26.45 3.05 2.02
N GLY A 190 26.41 1.82 1.50
CA GLY A 190 26.59 1.53 0.07
C GLY A 190 25.86 0.28 -0.42
N GLY A 191 24.94 -0.29 0.37
CA GLY A 191 24.25 -1.50 -0.03
C GLY A 191 23.23 -1.25 -1.14
N HIS A 192 23.01 -2.28 -1.97
CA HIS A 192 22.15 -2.22 -3.16
C HIS A 192 21.17 -3.40 -3.27
N MET A 193 21.38 -4.46 -2.50
CA MET A 193 20.50 -5.63 -2.39
C MET A 193 20.66 -6.26 -1.00
N HIS A 194 19.97 -7.34 -0.67
CA HIS A 194 20.14 -8.01 0.63
C HIS A 194 21.58 -8.52 0.84
N GLU A 195 22.17 -8.25 2.02
CA GLU A 195 23.42 -8.88 2.45
C GLU A 195 23.18 -10.34 2.80
N GLY A 196 23.67 -11.22 1.93
CA GLY A 196 23.49 -12.67 2.02
C GLY A 196 24.33 -13.43 1.00
N GLU A 197 24.07 -14.72 0.86
CA GLU A 197 24.83 -15.61 -0.05
C GLU A 197 24.83 -15.09 -1.50
N VAL A 198 23.69 -14.60 -1.99
CA VAL A 198 23.53 -14.10 -3.36
C VAL A 198 24.41 -12.87 -3.59
N SER A 199 24.32 -11.85 -2.74
CA SER A 199 25.14 -10.63 -2.86
C SER A 199 26.64 -10.91 -2.85
N ALA A 200 27.10 -11.83 -1.98
CA ALA A 200 28.49 -12.24 -1.90
C ALA A 200 28.94 -13.00 -3.16
N ARG A 201 28.06 -13.79 -3.76
CA ARG A 201 28.32 -14.55 -4.99
C ARG A 201 28.41 -13.63 -6.22
N ILE A 202 27.49 -12.68 -6.35
CA ILE A 202 27.42 -11.79 -7.53
C ILE A 202 28.23 -10.50 -7.38
N GLY A 203 28.81 -10.24 -6.20
CA GLY A 203 29.75 -9.14 -5.94
C GLY A 203 29.08 -7.77 -5.83
N ILE A 204 27.86 -7.70 -5.31
CA ILE A 204 27.13 -6.46 -5.04
C ILE A 204 27.11 -6.20 -3.54
N ASP A 205 27.36 -4.95 -3.15
CA ASP A 205 27.31 -4.55 -1.74
C ASP A 205 25.91 -4.77 -1.16
N GLY A 206 25.87 -5.46 -0.02
CA GLY A 206 24.64 -5.88 0.65
C GLY A 206 24.13 -4.91 1.72
N ILE A 207 22.83 -4.97 1.96
CA ILE A 207 22.11 -4.31 3.05
C ILE A 207 21.80 -5.38 4.11
N PRO A 208 22.46 -5.37 5.29
CA PRO A 208 22.20 -6.34 6.33
C PRO A 208 20.78 -6.17 6.91
N GLY A 209 20.12 -7.28 7.23
CA GLY A 209 18.82 -7.25 7.94
C GLY A 209 18.90 -6.52 9.29
N ALA A 210 20.08 -6.50 9.90
CA ALA A 210 20.35 -5.74 11.13
C ALA A 210 20.13 -4.23 10.99
N ALA A 211 20.21 -3.66 9.77
CA ALA A 211 19.88 -2.25 9.54
C ALA A 211 18.41 -1.96 9.88
N ASP A 212 17.51 -2.84 9.49
CA ASP A 212 16.07 -2.75 9.76
C ASP A 212 15.78 -3.11 11.22
N ASP A 213 16.33 -4.25 11.69
CA ASP A 213 16.02 -4.82 13.01
C ASP A 213 16.38 -3.89 14.17
N VAL A 214 17.53 -3.20 14.08
CA VAL A 214 17.97 -2.24 15.11
C VAL A 214 17.03 -1.05 15.16
N MET A 215 16.55 -0.58 14.01
CA MET A 215 15.62 0.54 13.93
C MET A 215 14.25 0.16 14.52
N ILE A 216 13.73 -1.01 14.16
CA ILE A 216 12.48 -1.55 14.73
C ILE A 216 12.61 -1.67 16.25
N ALA A 217 13.69 -2.25 16.75
CA ALA A 217 13.89 -2.42 18.20
C ALA A 217 13.94 -1.07 18.94
N ARG A 218 14.63 -0.06 18.37
CA ARG A 218 14.65 1.30 18.92
C ARG A 218 13.24 1.87 19.01
N ASP A 219 12.48 1.79 17.92
CA ASP A 219 11.16 2.42 17.83
C ASP A 219 10.12 1.72 18.71
N VAL A 220 10.22 0.40 18.88
CA VAL A 220 9.42 -0.35 19.86
C VAL A 220 9.65 0.17 21.28
N GLU A 221 10.89 0.43 21.67
CA GLU A 221 11.19 0.96 23.01
C GLU A 221 10.76 2.43 23.16
N LEU A 222 10.83 3.23 22.09
CA LEU A 222 10.30 4.60 22.10
C LEU A 222 8.77 4.62 22.17
N ALA A 223 8.08 3.72 21.46
CA ALA A 223 6.64 3.53 21.57
C ALA A 223 6.25 3.11 22.99
N ALA A 224 6.99 2.19 23.61
CA ALA A 224 6.77 1.80 25.00
C ALA A 224 6.98 2.96 26.00
N PHE A 225 7.95 3.83 25.73
CA PHE A 225 8.25 4.98 26.60
C PHE A 225 7.20 6.11 26.47
N THR A 226 6.74 6.38 25.25
CA THR A 226 5.88 7.54 24.95
C THR A 226 4.40 7.22 24.92
N GLY A 227 4.04 5.95 24.65
CA GLY A 227 2.67 5.55 24.30
C GLY A 227 2.26 5.92 22.87
N GLY A 228 3.16 6.49 22.06
CA GLY A 228 2.91 6.84 20.67
C GLY A 228 2.83 5.61 19.76
N HIS A 229 1.97 5.68 18.75
CA HIS A 229 1.78 4.60 17.78
C HIS A 229 2.88 4.64 16.71
N VAL A 230 3.72 3.61 16.68
CA VAL A 230 4.68 3.36 15.60
C VAL A 230 4.10 2.38 14.60
N HIS A 231 4.18 2.73 13.32
CA HIS A 231 3.95 1.81 12.21
C HIS A 231 5.26 1.47 11.51
N VAL A 232 5.56 0.17 11.45
CA VAL A 232 6.74 -0.40 10.78
C VAL A 232 6.44 -0.52 9.28
N ALA A 233 7.02 0.37 8.47
CA ALA A 233 6.85 0.33 7.02
C ALA A 233 7.51 -0.92 6.41
N HIS A 234 6.87 -1.47 5.37
CA HIS A 234 7.38 -2.49 4.44
C HIS A 234 8.35 -3.52 5.07
N ILE A 235 7.91 -4.26 6.09
CA ILE A 235 8.77 -5.16 6.86
C ILE A 235 9.32 -6.30 6.00
N SER A 236 10.62 -6.56 6.09
CA SER A 236 11.32 -7.47 5.16
C SER A 236 12.17 -8.56 5.83
N THR A 237 12.32 -8.55 7.16
CA THR A 237 13.22 -9.47 7.89
C THR A 237 12.44 -10.37 8.85
N ALA A 238 12.87 -11.62 9.00
CA ALA A 238 12.30 -12.55 9.98
C ALA A 238 12.44 -12.03 11.42
N ARG A 239 13.57 -11.36 11.72
CA ARG A 239 13.80 -10.77 13.04
C ARG A 239 12.92 -9.54 13.28
N GLY A 240 12.67 -8.72 12.28
CA GLY A 240 11.73 -7.61 12.33
C GLY A 240 10.33 -8.10 12.69
N VAL A 241 9.85 -9.15 12.01
CA VAL A 241 8.54 -9.78 12.32
C VAL A 241 8.51 -10.21 13.79
N GLU A 242 9.56 -10.86 14.29
CA GLU A 242 9.63 -11.28 15.68
C GLU A 242 9.65 -10.09 16.67
N LEU A 243 10.32 -8.98 16.34
CA LEU A 243 10.30 -7.77 17.17
C LEU A 243 8.90 -7.16 17.26
N VAL A 244 8.16 -7.12 16.15
CA VAL A 244 6.76 -6.66 16.14
C VAL A 244 5.88 -7.61 16.95
N ARG A 245 6.05 -8.92 16.81
CA ARG A 245 5.32 -9.93 17.61
C ARG A 245 5.56 -9.73 19.10
N GLN A 246 6.81 -9.51 19.51
CA GLN A 246 7.18 -9.21 20.89
C GLN A 246 6.58 -7.90 21.39
N ALA A 247 6.52 -6.87 20.54
CA ALA A 247 5.89 -5.60 20.88
C ALA A 247 4.37 -5.75 21.09
N LYS A 248 3.67 -6.45 20.19
CA LYS A 248 2.24 -6.74 20.32
C LYS A 248 1.92 -7.59 21.56
N ALA A 249 2.76 -8.57 21.88
CA ALA A 249 2.62 -9.37 23.10
C ALA A 249 2.79 -8.56 24.41
N ARG A 250 3.37 -7.35 24.32
CA ARG A 250 3.49 -6.37 25.41
C ARG A 250 2.36 -5.33 25.38
N ASP A 251 1.34 -5.51 24.54
CA ASP A 251 0.24 -4.57 24.30
C ASP A 251 0.72 -3.18 23.86
N LEU A 252 1.87 -3.10 23.17
CA LEU A 252 2.39 -1.84 22.66
C LEU A 252 1.65 -1.42 21.38
N PRO A 253 1.47 -0.10 21.15
CA PRO A 253 0.86 0.43 19.94
C PRO A 253 1.84 0.35 18.75
N VAL A 254 2.14 -0.86 18.31
CA VAL A 254 3.04 -1.13 17.19
C VAL A 254 2.29 -1.97 16.16
N THR A 255 2.22 -1.46 14.93
CA THR A 255 1.68 -2.19 13.78
C THR A 255 2.72 -2.30 12.68
N ALA A 256 2.52 -3.20 11.72
CA ALA A 256 3.42 -3.38 10.59
C ALA A 256 2.65 -3.63 9.30
N GLU A 257 3.27 -3.28 8.18
CA GLU A 257 2.81 -3.61 6.83
C GLU A 257 3.89 -4.39 6.08
N VAL A 258 3.50 -5.04 4.99
CA VAL A 258 4.44 -5.70 4.06
C VAL A 258 4.03 -5.44 2.63
N CYS A 259 5.02 -5.21 1.76
CA CYS A 259 4.79 -5.07 0.34
C CYS A 259 4.53 -6.42 -0.34
N THR A 260 3.66 -6.42 -1.35
CA THR A 260 3.37 -7.63 -2.14
C THR A 260 4.60 -8.25 -2.80
N HIS A 261 5.62 -7.46 -3.14
CA HIS A 261 6.88 -8.00 -3.69
C HIS A 261 7.74 -8.73 -2.65
N HIS A 262 7.69 -8.37 -1.35
CA HIS A 262 8.43 -9.06 -0.29
C HIS A 262 7.79 -10.38 0.14
N VAL A 263 6.52 -10.62 -0.18
CA VAL A 263 5.92 -11.96 -0.06
C VAL A 263 6.11 -12.79 -1.34
N THR A 264 6.68 -12.21 -2.39
CA THR A 264 6.75 -12.84 -3.71
C THR A 264 8.16 -13.26 -4.08
N LEU A 265 9.09 -12.30 -4.04
CA LEU A 265 10.44 -12.46 -4.57
C LEU A 265 11.46 -12.60 -3.44
N ILE A 266 12.54 -13.30 -3.74
CA ILE A 266 13.73 -13.43 -2.90
C ILE A 266 14.92 -12.73 -3.56
N ASP A 267 16.00 -12.54 -2.81
CA ASP A 267 17.24 -11.91 -3.26
C ASP A 267 17.84 -12.54 -4.54
N ALA A 268 17.63 -13.84 -4.76
CA ALA A 268 18.04 -14.54 -5.98
C ALA A 268 17.45 -13.95 -7.28
N ALA A 269 16.31 -13.24 -7.21
CA ALA A 269 15.73 -12.58 -8.37
C ALA A 269 16.68 -11.58 -9.04
N VAL A 270 17.59 -10.96 -8.27
CA VAL A 270 18.63 -10.06 -8.79
C VAL A 270 19.63 -10.81 -9.68
N GLU A 271 20.04 -12.00 -9.25
CA GLU A 271 20.97 -12.86 -10.00
C GLU A 271 20.28 -13.49 -11.22
N ASP A 272 19.08 -14.05 -11.03
CA ASP A 272 18.32 -14.76 -12.06
C ASP A 272 17.92 -13.86 -13.23
N SER A 273 17.67 -12.58 -12.95
CA SER A 273 17.36 -11.57 -13.96
C SER A 273 18.60 -11.01 -14.67
N GLY A 274 19.81 -11.35 -14.21
CA GLY A 274 21.05 -10.78 -14.75
C GLY A 274 21.23 -9.30 -14.41
N PHE A 275 20.97 -8.92 -13.14
CA PHE A 275 21.06 -7.55 -12.62
C PHE A 275 19.99 -6.59 -13.19
N ASP A 276 18.77 -7.08 -13.45
CA ASP A 276 17.67 -6.20 -13.86
C ASP A 276 17.36 -5.21 -12.73
N THR A 277 17.44 -3.92 -13.02
CA THR A 277 17.21 -2.86 -12.04
C THR A 277 15.77 -2.82 -11.54
N HIS A 278 14.83 -3.46 -12.23
CA HIS A 278 13.47 -3.68 -11.76
C HIS A 278 13.38 -4.66 -10.57
N THR A 279 14.47 -5.32 -10.19
CA THR A 279 14.56 -6.10 -8.94
C THR A 279 15.17 -5.30 -7.78
N LYS A 280 15.46 -4.00 -7.99
CA LYS A 280 16.04 -3.10 -7.00
C LYS A 280 14.99 -2.21 -6.33
N MET A 281 14.70 -2.47 -5.07
CA MET A 281 13.85 -1.68 -4.16
C MET A 281 14.44 -1.66 -2.75
N HIS A 282 13.87 -0.84 -1.88
CA HIS A 282 14.36 -0.65 -0.51
C HIS A 282 13.18 -0.66 0.47
N PRO A 283 13.12 -1.61 1.43
CA PRO A 283 14.13 -2.61 1.74
C PRO A 283 14.28 -3.64 0.62
N PRO A 284 15.46 -4.26 0.46
CA PRO A 284 15.70 -5.16 -0.67
C PRO A 284 14.93 -6.47 -0.54
N LEU A 285 14.79 -7.19 -1.64
CA LEU A 285 14.37 -8.60 -1.63
C LEU A 285 15.34 -9.41 -0.77
N ARG A 286 14.82 -10.20 0.17
CA ARG A 286 15.61 -10.91 1.18
C ARG A 286 15.62 -12.41 0.97
N SER A 287 16.15 -13.15 1.94
CA SER A 287 16.28 -14.60 1.86
C SER A 287 14.92 -15.32 1.79
N PRO A 288 14.87 -16.57 1.31
CA PRO A 288 13.66 -17.41 1.39
C PRO A 288 13.12 -17.55 2.83
N GLU A 289 14.01 -17.58 3.82
CA GLU A 289 13.66 -17.64 5.24
C GLU A 289 12.92 -16.38 5.70
N ASP A 290 13.37 -15.21 5.26
CA ASP A 290 12.71 -13.94 5.55
C ASP A 290 11.33 -13.87 4.91
N VAL A 291 11.21 -14.22 3.62
CA VAL A 291 9.92 -14.25 2.91
C VAL A 291 8.93 -15.20 3.60
N LYS A 292 9.41 -16.36 4.04
CA LYS A 292 8.59 -17.30 4.81
C LYS A 292 8.11 -16.69 6.14
N ALA A 293 9.01 -16.08 6.91
CA ALA A 293 8.66 -15.47 8.19
C ALA A 293 7.67 -14.30 8.04
N VAL A 294 7.79 -13.55 6.95
CA VAL A 294 6.84 -12.49 6.59
C VAL A 294 5.46 -13.07 6.25
N LYS A 295 5.38 -14.14 5.44
CA LYS A 295 4.12 -14.84 5.16
C LYS A 295 3.48 -15.40 6.44
N GLU A 296 4.27 -15.98 7.35
CA GLU A 296 3.82 -16.45 8.66
C GLU A 296 3.33 -15.29 9.55
N GLY A 297 4.01 -14.14 9.50
CA GLY A 297 3.64 -12.93 10.23
C GLY A 297 2.33 -12.31 9.75
N LEU A 298 1.99 -12.42 8.47
CA LEU A 298 0.65 -12.08 7.97
C LEU A 298 -0.40 -13.03 8.52
N ALA A 299 -0.17 -14.35 8.41
CA ALA A 299 -1.13 -15.38 8.81
C ALA A 299 -1.42 -15.37 10.33
N ASP A 300 -0.45 -15.00 11.16
CA ASP A 300 -0.64 -14.92 12.62
C ASP A 300 -1.08 -13.53 13.14
N GLY A 301 -1.26 -12.56 12.24
CA GLY A 301 -1.66 -11.17 12.57
C GLY A 301 -0.55 -10.30 13.17
N THR A 302 0.70 -10.76 13.17
CA THR A 302 1.87 -9.92 13.51
C THR A 302 2.03 -8.76 12.55
N ILE A 303 1.80 -9.00 11.25
CA ILE A 303 1.76 -7.97 10.21
C ILE A 303 0.28 -7.65 9.95
N ASP A 304 -0.06 -6.37 10.00
CA ASP A 304 -1.45 -5.90 10.02
C ASP A 304 -2.01 -5.65 8.61
N ALA A 305 -1.19 -5.11 7.71
CA ALA A 305 -1.63 -4.62 6.42
C ALA A 305 -0.76 -5.10 5.26
N LEU A 306 -1.38 -5.19 4.08
CA LEU A 306 -0.68 -5.34 2.81
C LEU A 306 -0.61 -3.97 2.14
N CYS A 307 0.56 -3.63 1.59
CA CYS A 307 0.77 -2.40 0.82
C CYS A 307 1.54 -2.71 -0.47
N THR A 308 1.73 -1.69 -1.32
CA THR A 308 2.53 -1.87 -2.54
C THR A 308 3.90 -1.23 -2.48
N ASP A 309 4.06 -0.17 -1.68
CA ASP A 309 5.18 0.76 -1.83
C ASP A 309 5.35 1.13 -3.31
N HIS A 310 4.28 1.63 -3.91
CA HIS A 310 4.29 1.96 -5.34
C HIS A 310 5.29 3.09 -5.58
N ALA A 311 6.46 2.74 -6.11
CA ALA A 311 7.62 3.61 -6.26
C ALA A 311 8.01 3.75 -7.75
N PRO A 312 7.27 4.56 -8.54
CA PRO A 312 7.52 4.75 -9.97
C PRO A 312 8.79 5.56 -10.22
N HIS A 313 9.53 5.16 -11.26
CA HIS A 313 10.75 5.82 -11.76
C HIS A 313 10.69 6.03 -13.28
N ALA A 314 11.36 7.05 -13.80
CA ALA A 314 11.43 7.21 -15.25
C ALA A 314 12.30 6.11 -15.87
N ALA A 315 11.97 5.68 -17.10
CA ALA A 315 12.67 4.58 -17.77
C ALA A 315 14.19 4.80 -17.83
N PHE A 316 14.63 6.01 -18.21
CA PHE A 316 16.05 6.35 -18.30
C PHE A 316 16.80 6.28 -16.95
N GLU A 317 16.09 6.33 -15.82
CA GLU A 317 16.70 6.20 -14.49
C GLU A 317 16.91 4.74 -14.10
N LYS A 318 16.11 3.82 -14.66
CA LYS A 318 16.24 2.37 -14.45
C LYS A 318 17.11 1.72 -15.53
N GLU A 319 17.27 2.34 -16.70
CA GLU A 319 18.15 1.90 -17.80
C GLU A 319 19.63 2.28 -17.56
N VAL A 320 20.14 1.96 -16.36
CA VAL A 320 21.53 2.19 -15.94
C VAL A 320 22.06 0.95 -15.21
N GLU A 321 23.32 0.96 -14.78
CA GLU A 321 23.88 -0.12 -13.98
C GLU A 321 23.10 -0.33 -12.68
N PHE A 322 23.00 -1.58 -12.21
CA PHE A 322 22.23 -1.93 -11.01
C PHE A 322 22.58 -1.07 -9.80
N THR A 323 23.86 -0.78 -9.56
CA THR A 323 24.31 0.06 -8.44
C THR A 323 23.96 1.54 -8.62
N ALA A 324 23.86 2.03 -9.86
CA ALA A 324 23.49 3.41 -10.18
C ALA A 324 21.97 3.65 -10.22
N ALA A 325 21.18 2.60 -10.46
CA ALA A 325 19.72 2.72 -10.55
C ALA A 325 19.10 3.10 -9.20
N PRO A 326 18.02 3.90 -9.18
CA PRO A 326 17.29 4.18 -7.96
C PRO A 326 16.53 2.94 -7.47
N PHE A 327 16.32 2.89 -6.16
CA PHE A 327 15.44 1.92 -5.52
C PHE A 327 13.98 2.26 -5.79
N GLY A 328 13.19 1.24 -6.12
CA GLY A 328 11.74 1.36 -6.24
C GLY A 328 11.20 0.63 -7.46
N ILE A 329 10.00 0.08 -7.28
CA ILE A 329 9.21 -0.59 -8.31
C ILE A 329 7.74 -0.19 -8.24
N THR A 330 7.01 -0.26 -9.35
CA THR A 330 5.56 -0.07 -9.32
C THR A 330 4.84 -1.32 -8.80
N GLY A 331 3.87 -1.18 -7.88
CA GLY A 331 3.10 -2.32 -7.35
C GLY A 331 1.56 -2.27 -7.46
N LEU A 332 0.93 -1.09 -7.57
CA LEU A 332 -0.54 -0.95 -7.62
C LEU A 332 -1.24 -1.90 -8.61
N GLY A 333 -0.75 -2.02 -9.83
CA GLY A 333 -1.39 -2.85 -10.86
C GLY A 333 -1.20 -4.37 -10.69
N THR A 334 -0.29 -4.81 -9.83
CA THR A 334 0.04 -6.23 -9.61
C THR A 334 -0.41 -6.75 -8.26
N ALA A 335 -0.75 -5.85 -7.31
CA ALA A 335 -0.96 -6.16 -5.91
C ALA A 335 -1.91 -7.34 -5.67
N TRP A 336 -3.16 -7.24 -6.12
CA TRP A 336 -4.16 -8.29 -5.92
C TRP A 336 -3.78 -9.62 -6.57
N GLY A 337 -3.21 -9.56 -7.78
CA GLY A 337 -2.79 -10.74 -8.52
C GLY A 337 -1.64 -11.50 -7.84
N LEU A 338 -0.73 -10.77 -7.19
CA LEU A 338 0.34 -11.34 -6.37
C LEU A 338 -0.20 -11.89 -5.05
N ILE A 339 -1.14 -11.19 -4.40
CA ILE A 339 -1.81 -11.67 -3.19
C ILE A 339 -2.53 -12.99 -3.45
N GLY A 340 -3.29 -13.08 -4.56
CA GLY A 340 -3.96 -14.31 -4.95
C GLY A 340 -2.99 -15.46 -5.18
N ARG A 341 -1.88 -15.21 -5.88
CA ARG A 341 -0.85 -16.20 -6.20
C ARG A 341 -0.05 -16.67 -4.98
N GLU A 342 0.36 -15.74 -4.13
CA GLU A 342 1.35 -15.98 -3.09
C GLU A 342 0.78 -16.25 -1.72
N LEU A 343 -0.47 -15.83 -1.46
CA LEU A 343 -1.10 -15.87 -0.13
C LEU A 343 -2.41 -16.67 -0.14
N ILE A 344 -3.31 -16.43 -1.12
CA ILE A 344 -4.63 -17.08 -1.14
C ILE A 344 -4.56 -18.51 -1.69
N GLU A 345 -4.02 -18.69 -2.90
CA GLU A 345 -3.91 -20.03 -3.53
C GLU A 345 -3.12 -21.04 -2.67
N PRO A 346 -2.00 -20.67 -2.00
CA PRO A 346 -1.30 -21.56 -1.08
C PRO A 346 -2.03 -21.80 0.26
N GLY A 347 -3.11 -21.07 0.55
CA GLY A 347 -3.89 -21.18 1.78
C GLY A 347 -3.24 -20.52 3.00
N ILE A 348 -2.41 -19.50 2.80
CA ILE A 348 -1.81 -18.70 3.88
C ILE A 348 -2.83 -17.72 4.44
N LEU A 349 -3.63 -17.10 3.57
CA LEU A 349 -4.76 -16.24 3.93
C LEU A 349 -6.04 -16.74 3.23
N SER A 350 -7.18 -16.54 3.86
CA SER A 350 -8.47 -16.56 3.17
C SER A 350 -8.63 -15.30 2.30
N VAL A 351 -9.64 -15.30 1.43
CA VAL A 351 -10.00 -14.11 0.64
C VAL A 351 -10.42 -12.96 1.58
N GLU A 352 -11.18 -13.27 2.62
CA GLU A 352 -11.67 -12.31 3.60
C GLU A 352 -10.52 -11.69 4.40
N GLU A 353 -9.53 -12.48 4.82
CA GLU A 353 -8.33 -11.99 5.51
C GLU A 353 -7.49 -11.08 4.61
N ALA A 354 -7.31 -11.46 3.33
CA ALA A 354 -6.62 -10.62 2.35
C ALA A 354 -7.36 -9.30 2.08
N VAL A 355 -8.69 -9.34 1.96
CA VAL A 355 -9.52 -8.14 1.82
C VAL A 355 -9.39 -7.26 3.08
N GLN A 356 -9.43 -7.83 4.28
CA GLN A 356 -9.27 -7.09 5.52
C GLN A 356 -7.92 -6.36 5.59
N ALA A 357 -6.84 -7.03 5.17
CA ALA A 357 -5.49 -6.48 5.11
C ALA A 357 -5.33 -5.32 4.10
N LEU A 358 -6.27 -5.19 3.15
CA LEU A 358 -6.35 -4.09 2.17
C LEU A 358 -7.47 -3.09 2.46
N THR A 359 -8.34 -3.31 3.46
CA THR A 359 -9.52 -2.46 3.68
C THR A 359 -9.53 -1.87 5.07
N THR A 360 -9.93 -2.65 6.08
CA THR A 360 -10.11 -2.17 7.45
C THR A 360 -8.77 -1.97 8.15
N ALA A 361 -7.79 -2.85 7.95
CA ALA A 361 -6.50 -2.77 8.64
C ALA A 361 -5.72 -1.47 8.34
N PRO A 362 -5.44 -1.09 7.08
CA PRO A 362 -4.75 0.17 6.77
C PRO A 362 -5.51 1.39 7.27
N ARG A 363 -6.85 1.40 7.12
CA ARG A 363 -7.70 2.51 7.58
C ARG A 363 -7.70 2.66 9.10
N ARG A 364 -7.77 1.56 9.86
CA ARG A 364 -7.64 1.57 11.33
C ARG A 364 -6.29 2.13 11.77
N ILE A 365 -5.21 1.76 11.09
CA ILE A 365 -3.86 2.27 11.39
C ILE A 365 -3.82 3.79 11.21
N LEU A 366 -4.36 4.28 10.09
CA LEU A 366 -4.35 5.71 9.72
C LEU A 366 -5.47 6.55 10.35
N ARG A 367 -6.32 5.94 11.21
CA ARG A 367 -7.50 6.57 11.82
C ARG A 367 -8.48 7.13 10.78
N LEU A 368 -8.76 6.31 9.76
CA LEU A 368 -9.75 6.56 8.71
C LEU A 368 -10.94 5.61 8.87
N ASP A 369 -12.11 6.07 8.46
CA ASP A 369 -13.33 5.26 8.45
C ASP A 369 -13.29 4.25 7.30
N ALA A 370 -13.67 3.00 7.58
CA ALA A 370 -13.80 1.96 6.58
C ALA A 370 -15.16 2.04 5.87
N PRO A 371 -15.22 1.99 4.53
CA PRO A 371 -16.49 1.89 3.82
C PRO A 371 -17.26 0.64 4.24
N THR A 372 -18.59 0.75 4.30
CA THR A 372 -19.48 -0.38 4.63
C THR A 372 -20.40 -0.67 3.46
N LEU A 373 -20.59 -1.95 3.14
CA LEU A 373 -21.55 -2.39 2.13
C LEU A 373 -22.95 -2.50 2.74
N ALA A 374 -23.62 -1.36 2.96
CA ALA A 374 -24.97 -1.35 3.54
C ALA A 374 -25.90 -0.35 2.84
N GLU A 375 -27.20 -0.63 2.84
CA GLU A 375 -28.20 0.30 2.31
C GLU A 375 -28.13 1.66 3.03
N GLY A 376 -28.02 2.73 2.26
CA GLY A 376 -27.92 4.11 2.75
C GLY A 376 -26.49 4.63 2.91
N GLU A 377 -25.47 3.76 2.83
CA GLU A 377 -24.08 4.17 2.92
C GLU A 377 -23.53 4.67 1.56
N PRO A 378 -22.55 5.59 1.55
CA PRO A 378 -21.82 5.96 0.35
C PRO A 378 -21.22 4.73 -0.33
N ALA A 379 -21.36 4.65 -1.65
CA ALA A 379 -20.76 3.57 -2.42
C ALA A 379 -19.25 3.80 -2.57
N SER A 380 -18.46 3.00 -1.85
CA SER A 380 -17.03 2.82 -2.08
C SER A 380 -16.72 1.33 -2.02
N LEU A 381 -16.54 0.73 -3.20
CA LEU A 381 -16.41 -0.72 -3.35
C LEU A 381 -15.41 -1.12 -4.44
N THR A 382 -14.90 -2.32 -4.29
CA THR A 382 -14.10 -3.01 -5.32
C THR A 382 -14.81 -4.29 -5.71
N VAL A 383 -14.97 -4.49 -7.01
CA VAL A 383 -15.47 -5.73 -7.62
C VAL A 383 -14.29 -6.48 -8.20
N PHE A 384 -14.17 -7.77 -7.92
CA PHE A 384 -12.98 -8.54 -8.27
C PHE A 384 -13.27 -10.04 -8.32
N ASP A 385 -12.28 -10.83 -8.73
CA ASP A 385 -12.25 -12.27 -8.54
C ASP A 385 -10.93 -12.70 -7.89
N ALA A 386 -10.93 -13.87 -7.24
CA ALA A 386 -9.75 -14.40 -6.54
C ALA A 386 -9.10 -15.61 -7.25
N SER A 387 -9.48 -15.92 -8.49
CA SER A 387 -9.11 -17.22 -9.11
C SER A 387 -8.72 -17.16 -10.58
N THR A 388 -9.07 -16.10 -11.31
CA THR A 388 -8.72 -15.92 -12.71
C THR A 388 -7.21 -15.85 -12.86
N ARG A 389 -6.64 -16.73 -13.69
CA ARG A 389 -5.24 -16.66 -14.10
C ARG A 389 -5.10 -15.74 -15.30
N TRP A 390 -4.13 -14.82 -15.25
CA TRP A 390 -3.88 -13.88 -16.34
C TRP A 390 -2.43 -13.42 -16.36
N THR A 391 -1.94 -13.02 -17.53
CA THR A 391 -0.57 -12.51 -17.68
C THR A 391 -0.53 -11.00 -17.54
N TYR A 392 0.35 -10.49 -16.67
CA TYR A 392 0.56 -9.05 -16.51
C TYR A 392 1.39 -8.48 -17.66
N THR A 393 0.72 -7.91 -18.65
CA THR A 393 1.34 -7.27 -19.82
C THR A 393 1.38 -5.75 -19.72
N GLU A 394 2.13 -5.11 -20.63
CA GLU A 394 2.22 -3.65 -20.76
C GLU A 394 0.89 -2.93 -20.93
N ASP A 395 -0.13 -3.60 -21.49
CA ASP A 395 -1.47 -3.04 -21.70
C ASP A 395 -2.23 -2.81 -20.40
N HIS A 396 -1.79 -3.43 -19.31
CA HIS A 396 -2.36 -3.26 -17.98
C HIS A 396 -1.72 -2.10 -17.20
N VAL A 397 -0.56 -1.60 -17.64
CA VAL A 397 0.12 -0.51 -16.95
C VAL A 397 -0.61 0.80 -17.22
N ARG A 398 -1.07 1.45 -16.14
CA ARG A 398 -1.69 2.80 -16.16
C ARG A 398 -0.81 3.87 -15.53
N SER A 399 0.16 3.45 -14.73
CA SER A 399 1.27 4.28 -14.24
C SER A 399 2.09 4.82 -15.40
N LYS A 400 2.74 5.98 -15.24
CA LYS A 400 3.73 6.47 -16.21
C LYS A 400 4.96 5.60 -16.26
N SER A 401 5.33 5.03 -15.12
CA SER A 401 6.44 4.11 -15.00
C SER A 401 6.05 2.67 -15.31
N ARG A 402 7.04 1.92 -15.81
CA ARG A 402 6.96 0.49 -16.11
C ARG A 402 8.03 -0.30 -15.32
N ASN A 403 8.59 0.28 -14.26
CA ASN A 403 9.68 -0.31 -13.48
C ASN A 403 9.18 -1.43 -12.56
N THR A 404 8.87 -2.59 -13.13
CA THR A 404 8.38 -3.75 -12.37
C THR A 404 9.02 -5.03 -12.86
N PRO A 405 9.39 -5.95 -11.95
CA PRO A 405 9.95 -7.24 -12.33
C PRO A 405 8.86 -8.24 -12.79
N PHE A 406 7.58 -7.86 -12.71
CA PHE A 406 6.44 -8.75 -12.95
C PHE A 406 5.84 -8.65 -14.36
N LEU A 407 6.46 -7.92 -15.28
CA LEU A 407 5.99 -7.89 -16.68
C LEU A 407 6.21 -9.27 -17.33
N GLY A 408 5.11 -9.86 -17.81
CA GLY A 408 5.08 -11.20 -18.37
C GLY A 408 4.78 -12.31 -17.37
N ASP A 409 4.69 -12.00 -16.08
CA ASP A 409 4.32 -12.98 -15.05
C ASP A 409 2.85 -13.37 -15.15
N GLU A 410 2.55 -14.62 -14.76
CA GLU A 410 1.18 -15.06 -14.48
C GLU A 410 0.78 -14.64 -13.06
N LEU A 411 -0.38 -14.00 -12.95
CA LEU A 411 -1.02 -13.55 -11.72
C LEU A 411 -2.34 -14.33 -11.50
N VAL A 412 -2.80 -14.40 -10.25
CA VAL A 412 -4.01 -15.12 -9.85
C VAL A 412 -4.98 -14.18 -9.13
N GLY A 413 -6.22 -14.11 -9.61
CA GLY A 413 -7.20 -13.12 -9.16
C GLY A 413 -7.01 -11.79 -9.88
N ARG A 414 -8.13 -11.09 -10.15
CA ARG A 414 -8.12 -9.84 -10.91
C ARG A 414 -9.14 -8.83 -10.38
N PRO A 415 -8.75 -7.55 -10.22
CA PRO A 415 -9.71 -6.47 -10.06
C PRO A 415 -10.57 -6.33 -11.32
N TRP A 416 -11.87 -6.17 -11.15
CA TRP A 416 -12.83 -6.03 -12.24
C TRP A 416 -13.37 -4.60 -12.37
N ALA A 417 -13.67 -3.94 -11.26
CA ALA A 417 -14.04 -2.53 -11.25
C ALA A 417 -13.89 -1.91 -9.86
N ILE A 418 -13.84 -0.59 -9.81
CA ILE A 418 -14.09 0.18 -8.58
C ILE A 418 -15.30 1.10 -8.75
N TYR A 419 -15.97 1.39 -7.64
CA TYR A 419 -16.86 2.54 -7.51
C TYR A 419 -16.38 3.36 -6.32
N ASN A 420 -16.09 4.64 -6.51
CA ASN A 420 -15.68 5.55 -5.44
C ASN A 420 -16.00 7.00 -5.79
N ASP A 421 -16.40 7.82 -4.80
CA ASP A 421 -16.71 9.24 -4.96
C ASP A 421 -17.60 9.56 -6.19
N GLY A 422 -18.61 8.72 -6.41
CA GLY A 422 -19.53 8.87 -7.51
C GLY A 422 -18.87 8.70 -8.89
N ARG A 423 -17.84 7.85 -8.99
CA ARG A 423 -17.19 7.45 -10.24
C ARG A 423 -17.12 5.93 -10.28
N PHE A 424 -17.47 5.35 -11.44
CA PHE A 424 -17.36 3.92 -11.70
C PHE A 424 -16.26 3.69 -12.74
N VAL A 425 -15.27 2.84 -12.42
CA VAL A 425 -14.13 2.56 -13.28
C VAL A 425 -14.04 1.05 -13.52
N PRO A 426 -14.55 0.54 -14.65
CA PRO A 426 -14.39 -0.87 -15.04
C PRO A 426 -12.97 -1.16 -15.58
N HIS A 427 -12.54 -2.42 -15.50
CA HIS A 427 -11.23 -2.90 -15.96
C HIS A 427 -11.34 -3.98 -17.05
N GLY A 428 -10.52 -3.89 -18.09
CA GLY A 428 -10.48 -4.89 -19.17
C GLY A 428 -11.78 -4.99 -19.96
N ASP A 429 -12.18 -6.22 -20.32
CA ASP A 429 -13.42 -6.54 -21.05
C ASP A 429 -14.70 -6.25 -20.26
N ALA A 430 -14.59 -5.72 -19.03
CA ALA A 430 -15.71 -5.15 -18.26
C ALA A 430 -16.27 -3.87 -18.89
N ALA A 431 -15.58 -3.29 -19.89
CA ALA A 431 -16.05 -2.15 -20.64
C ALA A 431 -17.05 -2.57 -21.73
N LEU A 432 -18.33 -2.48 -21.39
CA LEU A 432 -19.53 -2.41 -22.25
C LEU A 432 -19.64 -3.41 -23.41
#